data_AF-A0A0G4I6C8-F1
#
_entry.id   AF-A0A0G4I6C8-F1
#
_cell.length_a   1.000
_cell.length_b   1.000
_cell.length_c   1.000
_cell.angle_alpha   90.00
_cell.angle_beta   90.00
_cell.angle_gamma   90.00
#
_symmetry.space_group_name_H-M   'P 1'
#
loop_
_entity.id
_entity.type
_entity.pdbx_description
1 polymer ?
#
loop_
_entity_poly.entity_id
_entity_poly.type
_entity_poly.pdbx_seq_one_letter_code
_entity_poly.pdbx_strand_id
1 'polypeptide(L)'
;MFRGQFGRLLCRRLETARDRLSLRAFRPHEKEGSRLVSSPSSSSFSSAAAQPSVPLEFASRLVKPGFERQVGGWLLASGGLIFGMVCVGGYTRLTRSGLSMTDWDFQGKWLPTSKERWEAEFRKYKQTPEFEKIHAEIELDEFKFIYFNEWFHRMFGRGIGIFFGAGLTYFIARSALKGPMFARLAGLFCLGGAQGLIGWWMVKSGLTEETLVNKEDPRVSPYRLTTHLTMATALYAAVMWNAFSLLRKAPTQPLSLPSQLSSVRLLALPVSALALVTFVSGAFVAGNDAGHAYNTWPKMLDHWVPPEWVSAVQSSKIREFFENAAVVQFDHRMLAYSTVLATTALALFARSRGSLPSYLVNAASVPAAAAWVQMGLGIATLMMYVPVKLGVAHQAGGLSLVTAVVWMLHVLLKQPVGIVRPV
;
A
#
# COMPACT_ATOMS: atom_id res chain seq x y z
N MET A 1 39.51 -32.00 -1.75
CA MET A 1 38.88 -33.06 -0.93
C MET A 1 37.94 -32.48 0.15
N PHE A 2 37.07 -31.51 -0.17
CA PHE A 2 36.11 -30.91 0.79
C PHE A 2 34.83 -30.40 0.09
N ARG A 3 34.21 -31.24 -0.74
CA ARG A 3 32.90 -30.94 -1.37
C ARG A 3 31.85 -32.05 -1.22
N GLY A 4 32.15 -33.12 -0.47
CA GLY A 4 31.34 -34.34 -0.41
C GLY A 4 30.68 -34.69 0.93
N GLN A 5 30.81 -33.84 1.97
CA GLN A 5 30.27 -34.13 3.31
C GLN A 5 29.08 -33.26 3.75
N PHE A 6 28.86 -32.09 3.14
CA PHE A 6 27.74 -31.21 3.54
C PHE A 6 26.38 -31.65 2.95
N GLY A 7 26.37 -32.28 1.77
CA GLY A 7 25.13 -32.76 1.13
C GLY A 7 24.48 -33.97 1.82
N ARG A 8 25.25 -34.78 2.55
CA ARG A 8 24.75 -36.00 3.22
C ARG A 8 24.11 -35.74 4.59
N LEU A 9 24.39 -34.59 5.22
CA LEU A 9 23.75 -34.22 6.50
C LEU A 9 22.36 -33.59 6.31
N LEU A 10 22.11 -32.94 5.16
CA LEU A 10 20.83 -32.28 4.87
C LEU A 10 19.74 -33.27 4.41
N CYS A 11 20.10 -34.33 3.68
CA CYS A 11 19.15 -35.38 3.26
C CYS A 11 18.64 -36.23 4.44
N ARG A 12 19.49 -36.60 5.41
CA ARG A 12 19.08 -37.43 6.56
C ARG A 12 18.12 -36.76 7.54
N ARG A 13 18.04 -35.42 7.56
CA ARG A 13 17.08 -34.67 8.40
C ARG A 13 15.73 -34.41 7.73
N LEU A 14 15.61 -34.61 6.41
CA LEU A 14 14.34 -34.45 5.69
C LEU A 14 13.54 -35.76 5.59
N GLU A 15 14.20 -36.91 5.66
CA GLU A 15 13.52 -38.22 5.68
C GLU A 15 12.86 -38.52 7.04
N THR A 16 13.43 -38.07 8.17
CA THR A 16 12.86 -38.28 9.51
C THR A 16 11.64 -37.41 9.84
N ALA A 17 11.37 -36.37 9.04
CA ALA A 17 10.20 -35.51 9.20
C ALA A 17 8.98 -35.99 8.39
N ARG A 18 9.18 -36.87 7.40
CA ARG A 18 8.12 -37.41 6.53
C ARG A 18 7.39 -38.61 7.15
N ASP A 19 8.04 -39.34 8.05
CA ASP A 19 7.47 -40.53 8.71
C ASP A 19 6.62 -40.23 9.96
N ARG A 20 6.44 -38.96 10.34
CA ARG A 20 5.58 -38.56 11.48
C ARG A 20 4.22 -37.99 11.09
N LEU A 21 3.85 -38.02 9.80
CA LEU A 21 2.61 -37.41 9.30
C LEU A 21 1.76 -38.33 8.40
N SER A 22 1.83 -39.65 8.63
CA SER A 22 0.92 -40.59 7.96
C SER A 22 0.09 -41.40 8.97
N LEU A 23 -1.23 -41.31 8.77
CA LEU A 23 -2.25 -42.33 9.08
C LEU A 23 -2.74 -42.45 10.53
N ARG A 24 -3.86 -41.76 10.82
CA ARG A 24 -5.03 -42.41 11.41
C ARG A 24 -6.29 -41.97 10.65
N ALA A 25 -6.63 -42.78 9.64
CA ALA A 25 -7.96 -42.81 9.05
C ALA A 25 -8.91 -43.44 10.07
N PHE A 26 -9.94 -42.70 10.48
CA PHE A 26 -11.03 -43.22 11.30
C PHE A 26 -12.06 -43.85 10.35
N ARG A 27 -12.20 -45.18 10.37
CA ARG A 27 -13.27 -45.91 9.67
C ARG A 27 -14.55 -45.87 10.53
N PRO A 28 -15.74 -45.82 9.92
CA PRO A 28 -17.01 -45.95 10.63
C PRO A 28 -17.28 -47.42 10.95
N HIS A 29 -17.91 -47.66 12.10
CA HIS A 29 -18.39 -48.98 12.50
C HIS A 29 -19.90 -49.03 12.26
N GLU A 30 -20.33 -49.79 11.24
CA GLU A 30 -21.69 -50.32 11.16
C GLU A 30 -21.82 -51.49 12.15
N LYS A 31 -22.95 -51.54 12.86
CA LYS A 31 -23.59 -52.78 13.34
C LYS A 31 -25.10 -52.54 13.42
N GLU A 32 -25.84 -53.34 12.65
CA GLU A 32 -27.27 -53.58 12.79
C GLU A 32 -27.61 -54.25 14.14
N GLY A 33 -28.83 -54.01 14.62
CA GLY A 33 -29.40 -54.68 15.78
C GLY A 33 -30.77 -54.13 16.19
N SER A 34 -31.82 -54.67 15.58
CA SER A 34 -33.24 -54.45 15.87
C SER A 34 -33.67 -54.89 17.29
N ARG A 35 -34.52 -54.10 17.98
CA ARG A 35 -35.88 -54.48 18.46
C ARG A 35 -36.55 -53.43 19.39
N LEU A 36 -37.71 -52.96 18.93
CA LEU A 36 -39.03 -52.81 19.59
C LEU A 36 -39.23 -52.04 20.93
N VAL A 37 -40.06 -50.99 20.81
CA VAL A 37 -41.23 -50.58 21.65
C VAL A 37 -40.96 -49.92 23.02
N SER A 38 -41.24 -48.62 23.11
CA SER A 38 -42.43 -48.06 23.81
C SER A 38 -42.42 -46.53 23.82
N SER A 39 -43.51 -45.91 23.36
CA SER A 39 -43.82 -44.48 23.55
C SER A 39 -44.12 -44.18 25.03
N PRO A 40 -43.93 -42.94 25.50
CA PRO A 40 -45.09 -42.06 25.52
C PRO A 40 -44.81 -40.61 25.10
N SER A 41 -45.90 -40.01 24.64
CA SER A 41 -46.15 -38.59 24.34
C SER A 41 -45.54 -37.59 25.31
N SER A 42 -44.90 -36.55 24.77
CA SER A 42 -45.19 -35.17 25.19
C SER A 42 -44.73 -34.17 24.13
N SER A 43 -45.67 -33.30 23.81
CA SER A 43 -45.58 -32.12 22.97
C SER A 43 -44.38 -31.24 23.30
N SER A 44 -43.60 -30.87 22.28
CA SER A 44 -42.87 -29.60 22.30
C SER A 44 -42.74 -29.06 20.88
N PHE A 45 -43.21 -27.82 20.74
CA PHE A 45 -43.24 -26.95 19.58
C PHE A 45 -42.09 -27.15 18.59
N SER A 46 -42.40 -27.69 17.40
CA SER A 46 -41.56 -27.50 16.22
C SER A 46 -41.97 -26.20 15.53
N SER A 47 -41.48 -25.08 16.04
CA SER A 47 -41.36 -23.85 15.24
C SER A 47 -39.97 -23.87 14.61
N ALA A 48 -39.82 -24.62 13.53
CA ALA A 48 -38.75 -24.39 12.59
C ALA A 48 -39.08 -23.12 11.81
N ALA A 49 -39.01 -21.96 12.48
CA ALA A 49 -38.96 -20.67 11.81
C ALA A 49 -37.71 -20.68 10.93
N ALA A 50 -37.91 -20.87 9.62
CA ALA A 50 -36.88 -20.69 8.62
C ALA A 50 -36.32 -19.27 8.78
N GLN A 51 -35.16 -19.17 9.42
CA GLN A 51 -34.39 -17.93 9.50
C GLN A 51 -34.04 -17.55 8.05
N PRO A 52 -34.33 -16.31 7.61
CA PRO A 52 -33.95 -15.89 6.27
C PRO A 52 -32.42 -15.95 6.17
N SER A 53 -31.92 -16.83 5.33
CA SER A 53 -30.50 -16.98 5.03
C SER A 53 -30.02 -15.75 4.25
N VAL A 54 -29.68 -14.66 4.94
CA VAL A 54 -29.00 -13.52 4.31
C VAL A 54 -27.52 -13.58 4.65
N PRO A 55 -26.71 -14.13 3.73
CA PRO A 55 -25.45 -13.47 3.39
C PRO A 55 -24.92 -13.85 1.98
N LEU A 56 -25.63 -13.45 0.92
CA LEU A 56 -25.07 -13.42 -0.45
C LEU A 56 -25.10 -12.02 -1.09
N GLU A 57 -25.65 -11.02 -0.39
CA GLU A 57 -26.13 -9.80 -1.04
C GLU A 57 -25.04 -8.77 -1.41
N PHE A 58 -23.90 -8.69 -0.71
CA PHE A 58 -23.02 -7.53 -0.93
C PHE A 58 -22.27 -7.58 -2.27
N ALA A 59 -21.66 -8.71 -2.63
CA ALA A 59 -20.95 -8.87 -3.90
C ALA A 59 -21.92 -9.02 -5.08
N SER A 60 -23.02 -9.74 -4.88
CA SER A 60 -24.08 -9.91 -5.89
C SER A 60 -24.76 -8.60 -6.26
N ARG A 61 -24.69 -7.55 -5.43
CA ARG A 61 -25.17 -6.19 -5.77
C ARG A 61 -24.19 -5.35 -6.59
N LEU A 62 -22.93 -5.76 -6.70
CA LEU A 62 -21.88 -4.98 -7.38
C LEU A 62 -21.62 -5.46 -8.82
N VAL A 63 -21.62 -6.77 -9.04
CA VAL A 63 -21.37 -7.36 -10.36
C VAL A 63 -22.39 -8.44 -10.69
N LYS A 64 -22.45 -8.84 -11.96
CA LYS A 64 -23.22 -10.01 -12.40
C LYS A 64 -22.63 -11.27 -11.74
N PRO A 65 -23.47 -12.19 -11.21
CA PRO A 65 -23.00 -13.44 -10.63
C PRO A 65 -22.07 -14.21 -11.59
N GLY A 66 -20.94 -14.69 -11.07
CA GLY A 66 -19.90 -15.38 -11.83
C GLY A 66 -18.74 -14.48 -12.30
N PHE A 67 -18.89 -13.16 -12.26
CA PHE A 67 -17.84 -12.21 -12.65
C PHE A 67 -17.01 -11.69 -11.47
N GLU A 68 -17.33 -12.05 -10.22
CA GLU A 68 -16.67 -11.55 -9.01
C GLU A 68 -15.17 -11.78 -9.04
N ARG A 69 -14.75 -13.00 -9.39
CA ARG A 69 -13.32 -13.36 -9.48
C ARG A 69 -12.60 -12.68 -10.64
N GLN A 70 -13.29 -12.48 -11.76
CA GLN A 70 -12.69 -11.85 -12.94
C GLN A 70 -12.46 -10.36 -12.69
N VAL A 71 -13.50 -9.64 -12.26
CA VAL A 71 -13.40 -8.21 -11.95
C VAL A 71 -12.49 -7.98 -10.75
N GLY A 72 -12.63 -8.79 -9.70
CA GLY A 72 -11.77 -8.71 -8.50
C GLY A 72 -10.30 -9.01 -8.81
N GLY A 73 -10.01 -10.02 -9.64
CA GLY A 73 -8.66 -10.36 -10.06
C GLY A 73 -8.03 -9.27 -10.93
N TRP A 74 -8.80 -8.70 -11.86
CA TRP A 74 -8.36 -7.54 -12.65
C TRP A 74 -8.09 -6.30 -11.78
N LEU A 75 -8.88 -6.05 -10.74
CA LEU A 75 -8.61 -4.98 -9.78
C LEU A 75 -7.38 -5.26 -8.92
N LEU A 76 -7.13 -6.51 -8.52
CA LEU A 76 -5.86 -6.87 -7.87
C LEU A 76 -4.66 -6.64 -8.78
N ALA A 77 -4.75 -7.03 -10.06
CA ALA A 77 -3.71 -6.76 -11.04
C ALA A 77 -3.49 -5.25 -11.21
N SER A 78 -4.56 -4.46 -11.29
CA SER A 78 -4.50 -3.00 -11.33
C SER A 78 -3.82 -2.42 -10.08
N GLY A 79 -4.17 -2.94 -8.90
CA GLY A 79 -3.52 -2.57 -7.65
C GLY A 79 -2.03 -2.90 -7.64
N GLY A 80 -1.64 -4.09 -8.13
CA GLY A 80 -0.24 -4.47 -8.29
C GLY A 80 0.54 -3.56 -9.24
N LEU A 81 -0.09 -3.14 -10.35
CA LEU A 81 0.51 -2.16 -11.26
C LEU A 81 0.68 -0.79 -10.61
N ILE A 82 -0.32 -0.29 -9.86
CA ILE A 82 -0.21 0.97 -9.12
C ILE A 82 0.87 0.88 -8.04
N PHE A 83 0.98 -0.26 -7.34
CA PHE A 83 2.06 -0.51 -6.39
C PHE A 83 3.44 -0.41 -7.06
N GLY A 84 3.58 -1.06 -8.22
CA GLY A 84 4.79 -0.95 -9.04
C GLY A 84 5.07 0.49 -9.47
N MET A 85 4.03 1.24 -9.85
CA MET A 85 4.15 2.64 -10.29
C MET A 85 4.67 3.54 -9.16
N VAL A 86 4.18 3.34 -7.94
CA VAL A 86 4.70 4.03 -6.75
C VAL A 86 6.18 3.71 -6.56
N CYS A 87 6.61 2.46 -6.72
CA CYS A 87 8.03 2.08 -6.60
C CYS A 87 8.89 2.72 -7.70
N VAL A 88 8.42 2.71 -8.95
CA VAL A 88 9.10 3.33 -10.10
C VAL A 88 9.21 4.85 -9.92
N GLY A 89 8.15 5.51 -9.42
CA GLY A 89 8.18 6.93 -9.10
C GLY A 89 9.16 7.26 -7.99
N GLY A 90 9.22 6.43 -6.94
CA GLY A 90 10.21 6.53 -5.87
C GLY A 90 11.64 6.38 -6.41
N TYR A 91 11.88 5.39 -7.28
CA TYR A 91 13.17 5.21 -7.95
C TYR A 91 13.55 6.45 -8.77
N THR A 92 12.64 6.94 -9.62
CA THR A 92 12.84 8.13 -10.47
C THR A 92 13.19 9.37 -9.64
N ARG A 93 12.60 9.55 -8.45
CA ARG A 93 12.94 10.66 -7.54
C ARG A 93 14.30 10.48 -6.88
N LEU A 94 14.61 9.26 -6.42
CA LEU A 94 15.87 8.96 -5.72
C LEU A 94 17.07 8.98 -6.66
N THR A 95 16.88 8.72 -7.96
CA THR A 95 17.89 8.88 -9.01
C THR A 95 17.90 10.27 -9.65
N ARG A 96 17.15 11.24 -9.07
CA ARG A 96 17.02 12.62 -9.59
C ARG A 96 16.71 12.68 -11.09
N SER A 97 15.86 11.76 -11.54
CA SER A 97 15.50 11.62 -12.95
C SER A 97 14.23 12.38 -13.32
N GLY A 98 13.44 12.84 -12.34
CA GLY A 98 12.07 13.33 -12.55
C GLY A 98 11.90 14.65 -13.30
N LEU A 99 12.97 15.30 -13.75
CA LEU A 99 12.97 16.58 -14.50
C LEU A 99 13.82 16.52 -15.79
N SER A 100 14.26 15.32 -16.19
CA SER A 100 15.07 15.08 -17.39
C SER A 100 14.32 15.26 -18.73
N MET A 101 12.98 15.14 -18.72
CA MET A 101 12.11 15.33 -19.89
C MET A 101 11.36 16.67 -19.81
N THR A 102 11.92 17.69 -20.48
CA THR A 102 11.42 19.07 -20.47
C THR A 102 10.11 19.26 -21.24
N ASP A 103 9.91 18.48 -22.29
CA ASP A 103 8.74 18.60 -23.14
C ASP A 103 7.64 17.63 -22.70
N TRP A 104 6.39 18.05 -22.88
CA TRP A 104 5.23 17.22 -22.63
C TRP A 104 4.47 16.94 -23.91
N ASP A 105 4.14 15.65 -24.12
CA ASP A 105 3.26 15.18 -25.17
C ASP A 105 2.13 14.35 -24.54
N PHE A 106 0.89 14.64 -24.92
CA PHE A 106 -0.28 13.93 -24.47
C PHE A 106 -0.22 12.44 -24.83
N GLN A 107 0.14 12.11 -26.08
CA GLN A 107 0.24 10.73 -26.56
C GLN A 107 1.46 10.00 -25.98
N GLY A 108 2.41 10.74 -25.41
CA GLY A 108 3.70 10.24 -24.98
C GLY A 108 4.74 10.31 -26.11
N LYS A 109 6.01 10.25 -25.73
CA LYS A 109 7.14 10.25 -26.68
C LYS A 109 7.75 8.86 -26.74
N TRP A 110 8.12 8.42 -27.95
CA TRP A 110 8.98 7.26 -28.12
C TRP A 110 10.38 7.54 -27.59
N LEU A 111 11.04 6.52 -27.05
CA LEU A 111 12.43 6.63 -26.62
C LEU A 111 13.30 6.99 -27.84
N PRO A 112 14.22 7.97 -27.73
CA PRO A 112 15.12 8.29 -28.84
C PRO A 112 15.94 7.05 -29.27
N THR A 113 15.97 6.79 -30.57
CA THR A 113 16.64 5.60 -31.15
C THR A 113 17.91 5.93 -31.93
N SER A 114 18.10 7.19 -32.34
CA SER A 114 19.30 7.65 -33.06
C SER A 114 20.13 8.59 -32.21
N LYS A 115 21.41 8.71 -32.52
CA LYS A 115 22.35 9.60 -31.81
C LYS A 115 21.91 11.05 -31.89
N GLU A 116 21.46 11.49 -33.06
CA GLU A 116 21.02 12.87 -33.32
C GLU A 116 19.79 13.24 -32.48
N ARG A 117 18.86 12.29 -32.29
CA ARG A 117 17.68 12.50 -31.43
C ARG A 117 18.07 12.58 -29.96
N TRP A 118 19.01 11.75 -29.52
CA TRP A 118 19.55 11.82 -28.16
C TRP A 118 20.25 13.15 -27.88
N GLU A 119 21.09 13.61 -28.81
CA GLU A 119 21.75 14.91 -28.71
C GLU A 119 20.77 16.09 -28.75
N ALA A 120 19.66 15.97 -29.49
CA ALA A 120 18.61 16.98 -29.49
C ALA A 120 17.90 17.10 -28.13
N GLU A 121 17.53 15.99 -27.50
CA GLU A 121 16.92 16.02 -26.15
C GLU A 121 17.94 16.46 -25.10
N PHE A 122 19.20 16.05 -25.21
CA PHE A 122 20.25 16.49 -24.28
C PHE A 122 20.51 18.00 -24.39
N ARG A 123 20.50 18.56 -25.62
CA ARG A 123 20.60 20.02 -25.82
C ARG A 123 19.48 20.79 -25.12
N LYS A 124 18.26 20.25 -25.08
CA LYS A 124 17.15 20.86 -24.31
C LYS A 124 17.41 20.76 -22.82
N TYR A 125 17.85 19.58 -22.35
CA TYR A 125 18.16 19.37 -20.94
C TYR A 125 19.26 20.30 -20.43
N LYS A 126 20.29 20.58 -21.25
CA LYS A 126 21.37 21.53 -20.92
C LYS A 126 20.90 22.97 -20.68
N GLN A 127 19.70 23.32 -21.14
CA GLN A 127 19.08 24.64 -20.92
C GLN A 127 18.26 24.69 -19.61
N THR A 128 18.21 23.59 -18.86
CA THR A 128 17.42 23.51 -17.63
C THR A 128 18.23 23.94 -16.41
N PRO A 129 17.57 24.51 -15.38
CA PRO A 129 18.21 24.81 -14.10
C PRO A 129 18.82 23.58 -13.42
N GLU A 130 18.22 22.40 -13.61
CA GLU A 130 18.70 21.15 -13.02
C GLU A 130 20.05 20.74 -13.60
N PHE A 131 20.24 20.89 -14.91
CA PHE A 131 21.55 20.67 -15.53
C PHE A 131 22.58 21.64 -14.98
N GLU A 132 22.29 22.95 -14.96
CA GLU A 132 23.25 23.96 -14.51
C GLU A 132 23.70 23.80 -13.05
N LYS A 133 22.80 23.40 -12.15
CA LYS A 133 23.07 23.34 -10.70
C LYS A 133 23.47 21.96 -10.18
N ILE A 134 22.92 20.89 -10.77
CA ILE A 134 23.02 19.53 -10.21
C ILE A 134 23.80 18.60 -11.15
N HIS A 135 23.61 18.73 -12.46
CA HIS A 135 24.14 17.80 -13.45
C HIS A 135 25.09 18.44 -14.46
N ALA A 136 25.81 19.51 -14.08
CA ALA A 136 26.60 20.31 -15.02
C ALA A 136 27.72 19.51 -15.71
N GLU A 137 28.15 18.42 -15.07
CA GLU A 137 29.25 17.56 -15.51
C GLU A 137 28.78 16.27 -16.18
N ILE A 138 27.47 16.02 -16.31
CA ILE A 138 27.00 14.73 -16.84
C ILE A 138 27.26 14.62 -18.34
N GLU A 139 27.64 13.42 -18.77
CA GLU A 139 27.79 13.09 -20.18
C GLU A 139 26.51 12.53 -20.79
N LEU A 140 26.48 12.38 -22.13
CA LEU A 140 25.29 11.91 -22.85
C LEU A 140 24.77 10.56 -22.33
N ASP A 141 25.66 9.65 -21.93
CA ASP A 141 25.26 8.32 -21.45
C ASP A 141 24.61 8.37 -20.06
N GLU A 142 25.05 9.28 -19.19
CA GLU A 142 24.40 9.54 -17.90
C GLU A 142 23.05 10.23 -18.09
N PHE A 143 22.96 11.15 -19.07
CA PHE A 143 21.68 11.74 -19.47
C PHE A 143 20.69 10.68 -19.96
N LYS A 144 21.12 9.70 -20.78
CA LYS A 144 20.26 8.59 -21.21
C LYS A 144 19.71 7.79 -20.02
N PHE A 145 20.50 7.60 -18.97
CA PHE A 145 20.06 6.89 -17.76
C PHE A 145 18.92 7.64 -17.06
N ILE A 146 19.10 8.93 -16.77
CA ILE A 146 18.04 9.71 -16.11
C ILE A 146 16.81 9.87 -17.01
N TYR A 147 17.00 10.09 -18.31
CA TYR A 147 15.91 10.19 -19.29
C TYR A 147 15.10 8.90 -19.36
N PHE A 148 15.77 7.74 -19.39
CA PHE A 148 15.09 6.45 -19.45
C PHE A 148 14.20 6.21 -18.22
N ASN A 149 14.68 6.54 -17.03
CA ASN A 149 13.91 6.34 -15.80
C ASN A 149 12.62 7.17 -15.80
N GLU A 150 12.71 8.44 -16.19
CA GLU A 150 11.54 9.30 -16.30
C GLU A 150 10.60 8.87 -17.43
N TRP A 151 11.15 8.56 -18.61
CA TRP A 151 10.39 8.04 -19.73
C TRP A 151 9.63 6.78 -19.34
N PHE A 152 10.30 5.82 -18.69
CA PHE A 152 9.69 4.58 -18.25
C PHE A 152 8.59 4.84 -17.22
N HIS A 153 8.83 5.70 -16.22
CA HIS A 153 7.81 6.11 -15.25
C HIS A 153 6.57 6.70 -15.93
N ARG A 154 6.76 7.62 -16.88
CA ARG A 154 5.69 8.28 -17.63
C ARG A 154 4.92 7.32 -18.55
N MET A 155 5.62 6.41 -19.24
CA MET A 155 5.01 5.44 -20.14
C MET A 155 4.31 4.32 -19.37
N PHE A 156 4.88 3.89 -18.25
CA PHE A 156 4.27 2.91 -17.36
C PHE A 156 2.95 3.43 -16.80
N GLY A 157 2.90 4.69 -16.32
CA GLY A 157 1.65 5.33 -15.89
C GLY A 157 0.57 5.35 -16.97
N ARG A 158 0.93 5.65 -18.23
CA ARG A 158 0.00 5.58 -19.39
C ARG A 158 -0.47 4.15 -19.64
N GLY A 159 0.44 3.18 -19.59
CA GLY A 159 0.12 1.76 -19.74
C GLY A 159 -0.88 1.26 -18.69
N ILE A 160 -0.78 1.74 -17.44
CA ILE A 160 -1.75 1.44 -16.38
C ILE A 160 -3.12 2.04 -16.72
N GLY A 161 -3.16 3.28 -17.20
CA GLY A 161 -4.39 3.92 -17.67
C GLY A 161 -5.07 3.12 -18.78
N ILE A 162 -4.31 2.68 -19.78
CA ILE A 162 -4.80 1.83 -20.88
C ILE A 162 -5.30 0.48 -20.35
N PHE A 163 -4.52 -0.19 -19.50
CA PHE A 163 -4.91 -1.48 -18.90
C PHE A 163 -6.22 -1.38 -18.12
N PHE A 164 -6.37 -0.33 -17.31
CA PHE A 164 -7.59 -0.10 -16.56
C PHE A 164 -8.77 0.26 -17.48
N GLY A 165 -8.56 1.18 -18.43
CA GLY A 165 -9.60 1.58 -19.38
C GLY A 165 -10.09 0.41 -20.24
N ALA A 166 -9.17 -0.42 -20.76
CA ALA A 166 -9.51 -1.60 -21.55
C ALA A 166 -10.28 -2.64 -20.72
N GLY A 167 -9.85 -2.90 -19.47
CA GLY A 167 -10.59 -3.78 -18.56
C GLY A 167 -11.99 -3.28 -18.24
N LEU A 168 -12.13 -1.98 -17.96
CA LEU A 168 -13.42 -1.33 -17.72
C LEU A 168 -14.36 -1.49 -18.93
N THR A 169 -13.88 -1.14 -20.14
CA THR A 169 -14.64 -1.30 -21.38
C THR A 169 -15.04 -2.75 -21.64
N TYR A 170 -14.13 -3.69 -21.42
CA TYR A 170 -14.41 -5.12 -21.55
C TYR A 170 -15.56 -5.55 -20.62
N PHE A 171 -15.53 -5.19 -19.34
CA PHE A 171 -16.58 -5.57 -18.39
C PHE A 171 -17.92 -4.85 -18.63
N ILE A 172 -17.90 -3.65 -19.20
CA ILE A 172 -19.11 -2.97 -19.69
C ILE A 172 -19.71 -3.76 -20.86
N ALA A 173 -18.90 -4.13 -21.86
CA ALA A 173 -19.34 -4.88 -23.03
C ALA A 173 -19.90 -6.27 -22.67
N ARG A 174 -19.45 -6.86 -21.56
CA ARG A 174 -19.97 -8.14 -21.02
C ARG A 174 -21.20 -7.97 -20.12
N SER A 175 -21.69 -6.74 -19.92
CA SER A 175 -22.74 -6.40 -18.94
C SER A 175 -22.44 -7.00 -17.55
N ALA A 176 -21.16 -7.02 -17.19
CA ALA A 176 -20.68 -7.63 -15.95
C ALA A 176 -20.84 -6.68 -14.74
N LEU A 177 -20.88 -5.37 -14.98
CA LEU A 177 -20.92 -4.34 -13.93
C LEU A 177 -22.36 -3.90 -13.65
N LYS A 178 -22.72 -3.79 -12.36
CA LYS A 178 -23.96 -3.12 -11.94
C LYS A 178 -23.68 -1.62 -11.72
N GLY A 179 -24.73 -0.80 -11.74
CA GLY A 179 -24.64 0.66 -11.61
C GLY A 179 -23.68 1.17 -10.51
N PRO A 180 -23.77 0.67 -9.26
CA PRO A 180 -22.86 1.09 -8.19
C PRO A 180 -21.38 0.76 -8.45
N MET A 181 -21.08 -0.40 -9.05
CA MET A 181 -19.70 -0.76 -9.36
C MET A 181 -19.20 0.04 -10.56
N PHE A 182 -20.02 0.21 -11.60
CA PHE A 182 -19.67 1.05 -12.73
C PHE A 182 -19.30 2.47 -12.28
N ALA A 183 -20.14 3.12 -11.46
CA ALA A 183 -19.86 4.47 -10.95
C ALA A 183 -18.55 4.54 -10.15
N ARG A 184 -18.25 3.51 -9.32
CA ARG A 184 -16.97 3.42 -8.61
C ARG A 184 -15.80 3.30 -9.57
N LEU A 185 -15.86 2.38 -10.53
CA LEU A 185 -14.76 2.16 -11.48
C LEU A 185 -14.54 3.36 -12.41
N ALA A 186 -15.61 4.02 -12.84
CA ALA A 186 -15.54 5.26 -13.59
C ALA A 186 -14.86 6.37 -12.76
N GLY A 187 -15.25 6.53 -11.49
CA GLY A 187 -14.59 7.45 -10.57
C GLY A 187 -13.10 7.15 -10.36
N LEU A 188 -12.73 5.88 -10.23
CA LEU A 188 -11.32 5.46 -10.14
C LEU A 188 -10.55 5.73 -11.43
N PHE A 189 -11.18 5.55 -12.60
CA PHE A 189 -10.58 5.89 -13.89
C PHE A 189 -10.33 7.40 -14.01
N CYS A 190 -11.30 8.23 -13.62
CA CYS A 190 -11.15 9.68 -13.57
C CYS A 190 -10.04 10.10 -12.60
N LEU A 191 -9.98 9.48 -11.41
CA LEU A 191 -8.93 9.74 -10.43
C LEU A 191 -7.54 9.34 -10.95
N GLY A 192 -7.46 8.24 -11.70
CA GLY A 192 -6.25 7.82 -12.44
C GLY A 192 -5.84 8.83 -13.50
N GLY A 193 -6.79 9.35 -14.29
CA GLY A 193 -6.54 10.44 -15.24
C GLY A 193 -6.02 11.71 -14.55
N ALA A 194 -6.61 12.07 -13.41
CA ALA A 194 -6.17 13.19 -12.59
C ALA A 194 -4.74 13.01 -12.04
N GLN A 195 -4.26 11.77 -11.84
CA GLN A 195 -2.84 11.54 -11.50
C GLN A 195 -1.91 12.10 -12.57
N GLY A 196 -2.24 11.93 -13.86
CA GLY A 196 -1.43 12.48 -14.96
C GLY A 196 -1.35 14.01 -14.92
N LEU A 197 -2.46 14.68 -14.58
CA LEU A 197 -2.51 16.14 -14.43
C LEU A 197 -1.66 16.62 -13.24
N ILE A 198 -1.77 15.96 -12.09
CA ILE A 198 -0.97 16.30 -10.91
C ILE A 198 0.52 16.04 -11.18
N GLY A 199 0.86 14.93 -11.85
CA GLY A 199 2.24 14.63 -12.24
C GLY A 199 2.82 15.67 -13.20
N TRP A 200 2.03 16.13 -14.18
CA TRP A 200 2.42 17.24 -15.04
C TRP A 200 2.66 18.53 -14.25
N TRP A 201 1.76 18.86 -13.31
CA TRP A 201 1.90 20.03 -12.43
C TRP A 201 3.16 19.95 -11.55
N MET A 202 3.54 18.76 -11.07
CA MET A 202 4.80 18.55 -10.34
C MET A 202 6.04 18.83 -11.19
N VAL A 203 6.08 18.33 -12.43
CA VAL A 203 7.22 18.54 -13.33
C VAL A 203 7.31 20.01 -13.75
N LYS A 204 6.18 20.62 -14.13
CA LYS A 204 6.15 22.01 -14.57
C LYS A 204 6.74 22.97 -13.52
N SER A 205 6.47 22.75 -12.22
CA SER A 205 7.11 23.55 -11.16
C SER A 205 8.61 23.47 -11.13
N GLY A 206 9.18 22.30 -11.40
CA GLY A 206 10.62 22.09 -11.27
C GLY A 206 11.43 22.84 -12.33
N LEU A 207 10.74 23.37 -13.35
CA LEU A 207 11.33 24.01 -14.53
C LEU A 207 11.04 25.52 -14.62
N THR A 208 10.37 26.14 -13.63
CA THR A 208 10.02 27.58 -13.67
C THR A 208 11.16 28.48 -13.18
N GLU A 209 11.29 29.67 -13.80
CA GLU A 209 12.29 30.69 -13.45
C GLU A 209 12.16 31.23 -12.01
N GLU A 210 11.00 31.11 -11.37
CA GLU A 210 10.81 31.53 -9.97
C GLU A 210 11.71 30.71 -9.00
N THR A 211 12.03 29.47 -9.37
CA THR A 211 13.02 28.61 -8.68
C THR A 211 14.46 29.07 -8.94
N LEU A 212 14.69 29.87 -9.98
CA LEU A 212 15.99 30.52 -10.28
C LEU A 212 16.22 31.76 -9.42
N VAL A 213 15.18 32.57 -9.20
CA VAL A 213 15.29 33.86 -8.48
C VAL A 213 15.53 33.68 -6.98
N ASN A 214 14.94 32.64 -6.36
CA ASN A 214 15.01 32.44 -4.91
C ASN A 214 16.19 31.57 -4.41
N LYS A 215 17.17 31.24 -5.26
CA LYS A 215 18.33 30.38 -4.92
C LYS A 215 17.97 29.02 -4.28
N GLU A 216 16.75 28.52 -4.46
CA GLU A 216 16.40 27.17 -4.02
C GLU A 216 16.91 26.14 -5.06
N ASP A 217 17.30 24.96 -4.60
CA ASP A 217 17.64 23.84 -5.49
C ASP A 217 16.47 23.55 -6.44
N PRO A 218 16.72 23.26 -7.73
CA PRO A 218 15.68 22.92 -8.69
C PRO A 218 15.12 21.54 -8.36
N ARG A 219 14.18 21.49 -7.41
CA ARG A 219 13.53 20.28 -6.92
C ARG A 219 12.02 20.41 -6.99
N VAL A 220 11.35 19.28 -7.14
CA VAL A 220 9.89 19.23 -7.04
C VAL A 220 9.49 19.60 -5.62
N SER A 221 8.62 20.61 -5.48
CA SER A 221 8.12 21.07 -4.18
C SER A 221 7.58 19.90 -3.33
N PRO A 222 7.96 19.81 -2.04
CA PRO A 222 7.49 18.75 -1.14
C PRO A 222 5.97 18.65 -1.09
N TYR A 223 5.27 19.79 -1.13
CA TYR A 223 3.82 19.83 -1.14
C TYR A 223 3.22 19.11 -2.35
N ARG A 224 3.78 19.33 -3.55
CA ARG A 224 3.28 18.73 -4.79
C ARG A 224 3.54 17.23 -4.82
N LEU A 225 4.73 16.81 -4.37
CA LEU A 225 5.08 15.40 -4.21
C LEU A 225 4.13 14.71 -3.23
N THR A 226 3.86 15.32 -2.07
CA THR A 226 2.92 14.83 -1.08
C THR A 226 1.51 14.74 -1.65
N THR A 227 1.01 15.76 -2.38
CA THR A 227 -0.30 15.73 -3.03
C THR A 227 -0.41 14.54 -3.99
N HIS A 228 0.60 14.34 -4.83
CA HIS A 228 0.60 13.25 -5.80
C HIS A 228 0.63 11.88 -5.13
N LEU A 229 1.54 11.65 -4.18
CA LEU A 229 1.61 10.38 -3.46
C LEU A 229 0.31 10.11 -2.69
N THR A 230 -0.28 11.12 -2.05
CA THR A 230 -1.54 10.98 -1.30
C THR A 230 -2.68 10.55 -2.23
N MET A 231 -2.81 11.19 -3.38
CA MET A 231 -3.85 10.85 -4.35
C MET A 231 -3.62 9.47 -4.98
N ALA A 232 -2.37 9.12 -5.31
CA ALA A 232 -2.01 7.77 -5.76
C ALA A 232 -2.34 6.69 -4.71
N THR A 233 -2.11 7.00 -3.44
CA THR A 233 -2.41 6.10 -2.30
C THR A 233 -3.92 5.94 -2.10
N ALA A 234 -4.69 7.02 -2.24
CA ALA A 234 -6.14 6.98 -2.19
C ALA A 234 -6.72 6.13 -3.34
N LEU A 235 -6.20 6.31 -4.56
CA LEU A 235 -6.55 5.48 -5.72
C LEU A 235 -6.21 4.01 -5.45
N TYR A 236 -4.99 3.72 -4.99
CA TYR A 236 -4.54 2.37 -4.64
C TYR A 236 -5.46 1.72 -3.60
N ALA A 237 -5.70 2.40 -2.47
CA ALA A 237 -6.54 1.89 -1.40
C ALA A 237 -7.98 1.62 -1.87
N ALA A 238 -8.55 2.48 -2.72
CA ALA A 238 -9.89 2.31 -3.25
C ALA A 238 -9.98 1.16 -4.27
N VAL A 239 -8.97 0.97 -5.12
CA VAL A 239 -8.85 -0.20 -6.01
C VAL A 239 -8.77 -1.48 -5.19
N MET A 240 -7.88 -1.53 -4.20
CA MET A 240 -7.71 -2.70 -3.32
C MET A 240 -8.98 -3.01 -2.52
N TRP A 241 -9.66 -1.99 -2.00
CA TRP A 241 -10.93 -2.16 -1.29
C TRP A 241 -12.00 -2.82 -2.16
N ASN A 242 -12.16 -2.37 -3.41
CA ASN A 242 -13.12 -2.97 -4.34
C ASN A 242 -12.70 -4.40 -4.75
N ALA A 243 -11.40 -4.65 -4.94
CA ALA A 243 -10.87 -5.98 -5.19
C ALA A 243 -11.23 -6.95 -4.03
N PHE A 244 -10.96 -6.54 -2.79
CA PHE A 244 -11.30 -7.33 -1.60
C PHE A 244 -12.81 -7.55 -1.46
N SER A 245 -13.63 -6.55 -1.81
CA SER A 245 -15.09 -6.67 -1.77
C SER A 245 -15.65 -7.71 -2.74
N LEU A 246 -14.95 -7.98 -3.84
CA LEU A 246 -15.37 -8.99 -4.82
C LEU A 246 -14.75 -10.37 -4.55
N LEU A 247 -13.51 -10.42 -4.07
CA LEU A 247 -12.78 -11.68 -3.89
C LEU A 247 -13.04 -12.35 -2.54
N ARG A 248 -13.32 -11.56 -1.50
CA ARG A 248 -13.59 -12.11 -0.18
C ARG A 248 -15.01 -12.63 -0.12
N LYS A 249 -15.16 -13.92 0.19
CA LYS A 249 -16.48 -14.51 0.50
C LYS A 249 -17.09 -13.79 1.70
N ALA A 250 -18.36 -13.43 1.60
CA ALA A 250 -19.09 -12.87 2.73
C ALA A 250 -19.16 -13.93 3.85
N PRO A 251 -18.96 -13.55 5.13
CA PRO A 251 -19.21 -14.44 6.25
C PRO A 251 -20.66 -14.92 6.21
N THR A 252 -20.88 -16.23 6.34
CA THR A 252 -22.20 -16.83 6.19
C THR A 252 -23.06 -16.75 7.45
N GLN A 253 -22.48 -16.37 8.58
CA GLN A 253 -23.20 -16.20 9.83
C GLN A 253 -22.74 -14.92 10.53
N PRO A 254 -23.66 -14.16 11.15
CA PRO A 254 -23.30 -13.04 11.99
C PRO A 254 -22.50 -13.50 13.21
N LEU A 255 -21.55 -12.69 13.65
CA LEU A 255 -20.82 -12.96 14.88
C LEU A 255 -21.70 -12.71 16.11
N SER A 256 -21.73 -13.68 17.02
CA SER A 256 -22.41 -13.60 18.33
C SER A 256 -21.61 -12.80 19.38
N LEU A 257 -20.65 -11.98 18.95
CA LEU A 257 -19.73 -11.22 19.83
C LEU A 257 -19.67 -9.73 19.42
N PRO A 258 -20.82 -9.02 19.47
CA PRO A 258 -20.94 -7.65 18.99
C PRO A 258 -20.01 -6.68 19.73
N SER A 259 -19.87 -6.80 21.04
CA SER A 259 -19.15 -5.82 21.87
C SER A 259 -17.63 -5.91 21.68
N GLN A 260 -17.06 -7.12 21.68
CA GLN A 260 -15.62 -7.35 21.45
C GLN A 260 -15.18 -6.82 20.08
N LEU A 261 -15.95 -7.13 19.03
CA LEU A 261 -15.63 -6.69 17.68
C LEU A 261 -15.81 -5.17 17.54
N SER A 262 -16.83 -4.59 18.17
CA SER A 262 -17.06 -3.14 18.11
C SER A 262 -15.93 -2.35 18.77
N SER A 263 -15.40 -2.81 19.91
CA SER A 263 -14.23 -2.17 20.54
C SER A 263 -12.98 -2.22 19.65
N VAL A 264 -12.73 -3.36 18.99
CA VAL A 264 -11.59 -3.47 18.05
C VAL A 264 -11.78 -2.57 16.82
N ARG A 265 -13.01 -2.50 16.27
CA ARG A 265 -13.34 -1.61 15.15
C ARG A 265 -13.13 -0.14 15.47
N LEU A 266 -13.53 0.27 16.68
CA LEU A 266 -13.39 1.64 17.14
C LEU A 266 -11.93 2.09 17.13
N LEU A 267 -11.02 1.20 17.51
CA LEU A 267 -9.57 1.47 17.51
C LEU A 267 -8.92 1.27 16.13
N ALA A 268 -9.47 0.41 15.27
CA ALA A 268 -8.88 0.11 13.97
C ALA A 268 -8.84 1.33 13.03
N LEU A 269 -9.85 2.20 13.07
CA LEU A 269 -9.91 3.42 12.26
C LEU A 269 -8.80 4.43 12.59
N PRO A 270 -8.65 4.92 13.85
CA PRO A 270 -7.59 5.87 14.18
C PRO A 270 -6.19 5.27 13.98
N VAL A 271 -5.98 3.98 14.25
CA VAL A 271 -4.70 3.29 13.99
C VAL A 271 -4.38 3.29 12.49
N SER A 272 -5.38 3.04 11.64
CA SER A 272 -5.19 3.05 10.18
C SER A 272 -4.93 4.47 9.67
N ALA A 273 -5.61 5.47 10.23
CA ALA A 273 -5.37 6.88 9.90
C ALA A 273 -3.93 7.30 10.26
N LEU A 274 -3.44 6.92 11.43
CA LEU A 274 -2.05 7.18 11.84
C LEU A 274 -1.03 6.53 10.88
N ALA A 275 -1.26 5.28 10.49
CA ALA A 275 -0.40 4.60 9.51
C ALA A 275 -0.41 5.29 8.14
N LEU A 276 -1.56 5.80 7.69
CA LEU A 276 -1.68 6.58 6.46
C LEU A 276 -0.96 7.93 6.55
N VAL A 277 -1.11 8.64 7.67
CA VAL A 277 -0.40 9.90 7.92
C VAL A 277 1.11 9.68 7.93
N THR A 278 1.57 8.58 8.55
CA THR A 278 2.98 8.19 8.56
C THR A 278 3.50 7.89 7.15
N PHE A 279 2.73 7.16 6.34
CA PHE A 279 3.10 6.90 4.94
C PHE A 279 3.22 8.19 4.12
N VAL A 280 2.22 9.08 4.25
CA VAL A 280 2.19 10.36 3.54
C VAL A 280 3.29 11.32 4.02
N SER A 281 3.62 11.34 5.31
CA SER A 281 4.71 12.18 5.82
C SER A 281 6.08 11.80 5.23
N GLY A 282 6.25 10.55 4.80
CA GLY A 282 7.43 10.11 4.04
C GLY A 282 7.63 10.88 2.72
N ALA A 283 6.58 11.41 2.10
CA ALA A 283 6.70 12.27 0.93
C ALA A 283 7.34 13.62 1.25
N PHE A 284 7.08 14.19 2.44
CA PHE A 284 7.81 15.37 2.89
C PHE A 284 9.27 15.04 3.18
N VAL A 285 9.57 13.85 3.72
CA VAL A 285 10.97 13.43 3.93
C VAL A 285 11.71 13.35 2.60
N ALA A 286 11.11 12.70 1.59
CA ALA A 286 11.70 12.59 0.25
C ALA A 286 11.75 13.94 -0.48
N GLY A 287 10.73 14.79 -0.32
CA GLY A 287 10.65 16.09 -0.99
C GLY A 287 11.68 17.09 -0.49
N ASN A 288 12.03 17.04 0.79
CA ASN A 288 13.04 17.90 1.42
C ASN A 288 14.44 17.27 1.46
N ASP A 289 14.64 16.09 0.85
CA ASP A 289 15.87 15.29 0.99
C ASP A 289 16.29 15.05 2.46
N ALA A 290 15.30 15.07 3.35
CA ALA A 290 15.46 14.98 4.81
C ALA A 290 16.02 13.64 5.27
N GLY A 291 16.05 12.61 4.42
CA GLY A 291 16.76 11.36 4.69
C GLY A 291 18.27 11.54 4.93
N HIS A 292 18.85 12.66 4.50
CA HIS A 292 20.27 13.00 4.68
C HIS A 292 20.55 13.99 5.82
N ALA A 293 19.51 14.44 6.56
CA ALA A 293 19.68 15.44 7.62
C ALA A 293 20.45 14.89 8.83
N TYR A 294 19.96 13.79 9.40
CA TYR A 294 20.62 13.09 10.50
C TYR A 294 20.63 11.58 10.20
N ASN A 295 21.80 10.96 10.19
CA ASN A 295 21.99 9.55 9.81
C ASN A 295 22.38 8.64 10.99
N THR A 296 22.10 9.06 12.21
CA THR A 296 22.22 8.26 13.44
C THR A 296 20.85 7.83 13.97
N TRP A 297 20.82 6.76 14.75
CA TRP A 297 19.64 6.23 15.42
C TRP A 297 20.02 5.56 16.76
N PRO A 298 19.22 5.69 17.85
CA PRO A 298 17.92 6.37 17.92
C PRO A 298 18.02 7.89 18.05
N LYS A 299 19.14 8.41 18.54
CA LYS A 299 19.40 9.86 18.62
C LYS A 299 19.68 10.47 17.26
N MET A 300 19.39 11.75 17.12
CA MET A 300 19.80 12.61 16.01
C MET A 300 21.09 13.33 16.42
N LEU A 301 22.23 12.74 16.04
CA LEU A 301 23.56 12.98 16.60
C LEU A 301 23.52 12.84 18.13
N ASP A 302 23.85 13.89 18.85
CA ASP A 302 23.89 13.89 20.32
C ASP A 302 22.52 14.19 20.96
N HIS A 303 21.49 14.48 20.14
CA HIS A 303 20.19 14.96 20.59
C HIS A 303 19.07 13.92 20.46
N TRP A 304 18.18 13.86 21.46
CA TRP A 304 16.92 13.10 21.36
C TRP A 304 15.86 13.84 20.56
N VAL A 305 15.79 15.17 20.75
CA VAL A 305 14.99 16.11 19.96
C VAL A 305 15.97 17.08 19.31
N PRO A 306 16.01 17.19 17.97
CA PRO A 306 16.98 18.03 17.30
C PRO A 306 16.73 19.53 17.62
N PRO A 307 17.78 20.35 17.78
CA PRO A 307 17.63 21.78 18.08
C PRO A 307 16.69 22.52 17.12
N GLU A 308 16.70 22.16 15.84
CA GLU A 308 15.87 22.74 14.79
C GLU A 308 14.38 22.55 15.06
N TRP A 309 13.99 21.44 15.69
CA TRP A 309 12.60 21.21 16.08
C TRP A 309 12.17 22.14 17.22
N VAL A 310 13.06 22.34 18.20
CA VAL A 310 12.83 23.31 19.29
C VAL A 310 12.72 24.73 18.73
N SER A 311 13.61 25.11 17.81
CA SER A 311 13.56 26.40 17.14
C SER A 311 12.30 26.57 16.29
N ALA A 312 11.84 25.52 15.60
CA ALA A 312 10.59 25.54 14.82
C ALA A 312 9.38 25.88 15.70
N VAL A 313 9.26 25.22 16.87
CA VAL A 313 8.20 25.52 17.86
C VAL A 313 8.31 26.97 18.35
N GLN A 314 9.50 27.43 18.73
CA GLN A 314 9.71 28.79 19.26
C GLN A 314 9.39 29.87 18.22
N SER A 315 9.73 29.63 16.95
CA SER A 315 9.49 30.59 15.87
C SER A 315 8.00 30.76 15.52
N SER A 316 7.13 29.83 15.95
CA SER A 316 5.71 29.77 15.56
C SER A 316 5.46 29.74 14.05
N LYS A 317 6.47 29.41 13.24
CA LYS A 317 6.36 29.30 11.78
C LYS A 317 5.98 27.88 11.39
N ILE A 318 4.71 27.70 11.00
CA ILE A 318 4.19 26.36 10.66
C ILE A 318 4.94 25.69 9.49
N ARG A 319 5.52 26.48 8.58
CA ARG A 319 6.28 26.00 7.42
C ARG A 319 7.51 25.18 7.80
N GLU A 320 8.14 25.47 8.95
CA GLU A 320 9.32 24.72 9.41
C GLU A 320 9.01 23.23 9.60
N PHE A 321 7.79 22.88 10.03
CA PHE A 321 7.36 21.48 10.19
C PHE A 321 7.19 20.71 8.88
N PHE A 322 7.19 21.40 7.74
CA PHE A 322 6.99 20.79 6.42
C PHE A 322 8.18 20.99 5.46
N GLU A 323 9.04 21.97 5.74
CA GLU A 323 10.13 22.38 4.84
C GLU A 323 11.51 22.20 5.47
N ASN A 324 11.63 22.20 6.80
CA ASN A 324 12.91 22.00 7.47
C ASN A 324 13.27 20.52 7.51
N ALA A 325 14.40 20.16 6.88
CA ALA A 325 14.80 18.78 6.70
C ALA A 325 14.96 18.03 8.04
N ALA A 326 15.54 18.65 9.06
CA ALA A 326 15.73 18.03 10.38
C ALA A 326 14.38 17.79 11.08
N VAL A 327 13.50 18.79 11.04
CA VAL A 327 12.17 18.76 11.69
C VAL A 327 11.30 17.69 11.04
N VAL A 328 11.19 17.71 9.72
CA VAL A 328 10.43 16.73 8.93
C VAL A 328 10.95 15.31 9.17
N GLN A 329 12.27 15.12 9.23
CA GLN A 329 12.86 13.81 9.53
C GLN A 329 12.47 13.33 10.93
N PHE A 330 12.56 14.20 11.93
CA PHE A 330 12.18 13.88 13.32
C PHE A 330 10.70 13.54 13.44
N ASP A 331 9.81 14.36 12.86
CA ASP A 331 8.37 14.14 12.90
C ASP A 331 7.98 12.80 12.26
N HIS A 332 8.60 12.45 11.12
CA HIS A 332 8.39 11.16 10.47
C HIS A 332 8.87 9.98 11.35
N ARG A 333 10.01 10.11 12.05
CA ARG A 333 10.48 9.09 13.02
C ARG A 333 9.47 8.92 14.16
N MET A 334 8.95 10.01 14.72
CA MET A 334 7.95 9.95 15.80
C MET A 334 6.66 9.28 15.34
N LEU A 335 6.15 9.66 14.16
CA LEU A 335 4.99 9.03 13.53
C LEU A 335 5.21 7.52 13.29
N ALA A 336 6.41 7.10 12.88
CA ALA A 336 6.76 5.70 12.72
C ALA A 336 6.72 4.94 14.06
N TYR A 337 7.31 5.49 15.13
CA TYR A 337 7.26 4.88 16.46
C TYR A 337 5.82 4.77 16.99
N SER A 338 5.04 5.84 16.85
CA SER A 338 3.63 5.84 17.24
C SER A 338 2.83 4.82 16.44
N THR A 339 3.09 4.65 15.14
CA THR A 339 2.43 3.65 14.29
C THR A 339 2.77 2.22 14.72
N VAL A 340 4.04 1.92 15.00
CA VAL A 340 4.46 0.60 15.51
C VAL A 340 3.79 0.29 16.84
N LEU A 341 3.79 1.26 17.76
CA LEU A 341 3.14 1.10 19.06
C LEU A 341 1.63 0.89 18.92
N ALA A 342 0.95 1.74 18.14
CA ALA A 342 -0.50 1.70 17.99
C ALA A 342 -0.99 0.43 17.28
N THR A 343 -0.31 -0.01 16.22
CA THR A 343 -0.63 -1.27 15.54
C THR A 343 -0.36 -2.49 16.42
N THR A 344 0.74 -2.49 17.18
CA THR A 344 1.06 -3.56 18.14
C THR A 344 0.04 -3.61 19.28
N ALA A 345 -0.33 -2.45 19.84
CA ALA A 345 -1.34 -2.35 20.88
C ALA A 345 -2.70 -2.85 20.39
N LEU A 346 -3.10 -2.51 19.17
CA LEU A 346 -4.33 -3.03 18.56
C LEU A 346 -4.29 -4.55 18.40
N ALA A 347 -3.16 -5.12 17.97
CA ALA A 347 -3.00 -6.56 17.82
C ALA A 347 -3.10 -7.29 19.18
N LEU A 348 -2.46 -6.77 20.22
CA LEU A 348 -2.53 -7.31 21.58
C LEU A 348 -3.93 -7.16 22.19
N PHE A 349 -4.57 -6.01 21.97
CA PHE A 349 -5.95 -5.77 22.39
C PHE A 349 -6.94 -6.73 21.71
N ALA A 350 -6.80 -6.96 20.39
CA ALA A 350 -7.62 -7.94 19.69
C ALA A 350 -7.42 -9.36 20.25
N ARG A 351 -6.18 -9.75 20.58
CA ARG A 351 -5.86 -11.04 21.22
C ARG A 351 -6.48 -11.16 22.62
N SER A 352 -6.43 -10.10 23.43
CA SER A 352 -6.97 -10.12 24.79
C SER A 352 -8.50 -10.25 24.85
N ARG A 353 -9.20 -10.02 23.73
CA ARG A 353 -10.66 -10.25 23.65
C ARG A 353 -11.06 -11.73 23.69
N GLY A 354 -10.12 -12.68 23.59
CA GLY A 354 -10.22 -14.13 23.87
C GLY A 354 -11.23 -14.95 23.05
N SER A 355 -12.43 -14.41 22.91
CA SER A 355 -13.58 -14.92 22.17
C SER A 355 -13.56 -14.54 20.68
N LEU A 356 -12.71 -13.60 20.24
CA LEU A 356 -12.64 -13.23 18.83
C LEU A 356 -12.07 -14.38 17.98
N PRO A 357 -12.71 -14.73 16.85
CA PRO A 357 -12.16 -15.69 15.90
C PRO A 357 -10.74 -15.34 15.45
N SER A 358 -9.91 -16.36 15.26
CA SER A 358 -8.49 -16.19 14.91
C SER A 358 -8.26 -15.35 13.66
N TYR A 359 -9.15 -15.40 12.66
CA TYR A 359 -9.00 -14.60 11.45
C TYR A 359 -9.15 -13.08 11.71
N LEU A 360 -9.96 -12.68 12.70
CA LEU A 360 -10.10 -11.26 13.09
C LEU A 360 -8.90 -10.79 13.91
N VAL A 361 -8.40 -11.67 14.78
CA VAL A 361 -7.16 -11.43 15.53
C VAL A 361 -5.97 -11.31 14.58
N ASN A 362 -5.89 -12.19 13.57
CA ASN A 362 -4.88 -12.14 12.53
C ASN A 362 -5.01 -10.85 11.71
N ALA A 363 -6.23 -10.43 11.36
CA ALA A 363 -6.46 -9.16 10.66
C ALA A 363 -5.89 -7.96 11.42
N ALA A 364 -6.06 -7.91 12.75
CA ALA A 364 -5.45 -6.88 13.59
C ALA A 364 -3.92 -7.04 13.76
N SER A 365 -3.38 -8.24 13.59
CA SER A 365 -1.95 -8.54 13.81
C SER A 365 -1.06 -8.28 12.59
N VAL A 366 -1.60 -8.39 11.36
CA VAL A 366 -0.81 -8.20 10.13
C VAL A 366 -0.23 -6.78 10.01
N PRO A 367 -0.97 -5.69 10.28
CA PRO A 367 -0.40 -4.34 10.26
C PRO A 367 0.75 -4.16 11.26
N ALA A 368 0.70 -4.79 12.43
CA ALA A 368 1.78 -4.71 13.42
C ALA A 368 3.07 -5.33 12.87
N ALA A 369 2.99 -6.52 12.29
CA ALA A 369 4.14 -7.17 11.65
C ALA A 369 4.72 -6.32 10.51
N ALA A 370 3.86 -5.77 9.65
CA ALA A 370 4.28 -4.88 8.57
C ALA A 370 4.94 -3.59 9.10
N ALA A 371 4.42 -3.01 10.18
CA ALA A 371 4.97 -1.79 10.79
C ALA A 371 6.37 -2.02 11.38
N TRP A 372 6.62 -3.16 12.03
CA TRP A 372 7.95 -3.51 12.54
C TRP A 372 8.98 -3.68 11.41
N VAL A 373 8.62 -4.40 10.34
CA VAL A 373 9.49 -4.53 9.16
C VAL A 373 9.73 -3.16 8.52
N GLN A 374 8.70 -2.33 8.43
CA GLN A 374 8.80 -0.99 7.84
C GLN A 374 9.70 -0.06 8.65
N MET A 375 9.63 -0.10 9.99
CA MET A 375 10.52 0.65 10.86
C MET A 375 11.97 0.19 10.69
N GLY A 376 12.21 -1.12 10.63
CA GLY A 376 13.55 -1.68 10.34
C GLY A 376 14.11 -1.20 9.00
N LEU A 377 13.29 -1.21 7.93
CA LEU A 377 13.67 -0.68 6.62
C LEU A 377 13.96 0.84 6.68
N GLY A 378 13.19 1.60 7.44
CA GLY A 378 13.40 3.05 7.60
C GLY A 378 14.71 3.37 8.31
N ILE A 379 14.98 2.66 9.42
CA ILE A 379 16.25 2.78 10.16
C ILE A 379 17.43 2.40 9.24
N ALA A 380 17.33 1.30 8.51
CA ALA A 380 18.36 0.87 7.58
C ALA A 380 18.61 1.90 6.47
N THR A 381 17.55 2.43 5.85
CA THR A 381 17.63 3.47 4.82
C THR A 381 18.32 4.71 5.36
N LEU A 382 17.97 5.13 6.58
CA LEU A 382 18.55 6.28 7.23
C LEU A 382 20.02 6.09 7.58
N MET A 383 20.39 4.99 8.25
CA MET A 383 21.77 4.76 8.69
C MET A 383 22.74 4.54 7.53
N MET A 384 22.25 4.08 6.38
CA MET A 384 23.08 3.86 5.18
C MET A 384 23.06 5.04 4.20
N TYR A 385 22.63 6.23 4.62
CA TYR A 385 22.59 7.44 3.78
C TYR A 385 21.72 7.29 2.52
N VAL A 386 20.50 6.77 2.69
CA VAL A 386 19.45 6.67 1.67
C VAL A 386 19.92 6.00 0.36
N PRO A 387 20.49 4.78 0.37
CA PRO A 387 20.80 4.09 -0.87
C PRO A 387 19.51 3.86 -1.66
N VAL A 388 19.53 4.12 -2.97
CA VAL A 388 18.32 4.05 -3.84
C VAL A 388 17.53 2.76 -3.63
N LYS A 389 18.22 1.61 -3.56
CA LYS A 389 17.58 0.31 -3.34
C LYS A 389 16.80 0.24 -2.01
N LEU A 390 17.38 0.76 -0.93
CA LEU A 390 16.72 0.79 0.37
C LEU A 390 15.61 1.82 0.43
N GLY A 391 15.79 3.00 -0.16
CA GLY A 391 14.74 4.01 -0.28
C GLY A 391 13.50 3.48 -0.99
N VAL A 392 13.69 2.79 -2.13
CA VAL A 392 12.58 2.14 -2.85
C VAL A 392 11.98 0.99 -2.05
N ALA A 393 12.79 0.16 -1.39
CA ALA A 393 12.30 -0.92 -0.53
C ALA A 393 11.48 -0.38 0.66
N HIS A 394 11.90 0.72 1.27
CA HIS A 394 11.18 1.39 2.34
C HIS A 394 9.85 1.97 1.85
N GLN A 395 9.83 2.58 0.66
CA GLN A 395 8.58 3.05 0.05
C GLN A 395 7.61 1.90 -0.27
N ALA A 396 8.12 0.79 -0.82
CA ALA A 396 7.35 -0.42 -1.07
C ALA A 396 6.81 -1.04 0.23
N GLY A 397 7.63 -1.09 1.28
CA GLY A 397 7.23 -1.56 2.61
C GLY A 397 6.14 -0.68 3.24
N GLY A 398 6.22 0.64 3.02
CA GLY A 398 5.20 1.60 3.47
C GLY A 398 3.86 1.35 2.80
N LEU A 399 3.85 1.16 1.48
CA LEU A 399 2.62 0.83 0.74
C LEU A 399 2.11 -0.58 1.09
N SER A 400 2.99 -1.50 1.47
CA SER A 400 2.60 -2.82 2.01
C SER A 400 1.90 -2.69 3.36
N LEU A 401 2.37 -1.79 4.24
CA LEU A 401 1.66 -1.45 5.49
C LEU A 401 0.30 -0.82 5.20
N VAL A 402 0.20 0.08 4.22
CA VAL A 402 -1.10 0.63 3.76
C VAL A 402 -2.03 -0.49 3.30
N THR A 403 -1.52 -1.45 2.54
CA THR A 403 -2.29 -2.63 2.10
C THR A 403 -2.81 -3.43 3.28
N ALA A 404 -1.95 -3.67 4.29
CA ALA A 404 -2.30 -4.39 5.50
C ALA A 404 -3.42 -3.69 6.29
N VAL A 405 -3.37 -2.35 6.46
CA VAL A 405 -4.42 -1.63 7.18
C VAL A 405 -5.73 -1.56 6.38
N VAL A 406 -5.67 -1.40 5.06
CA VAL A 406 -6.87 -1.45 4.18
C VAL A 406 -7.52 -2.82 4.28
N TRP A 407 -6.72 -3.89 4.23
CA TRP A 407 -7.21 -5.25 4.38
C TRP A 407 -7.79 -5.51 5.77
N MET A 408 -7.11 -5.07 6.85
CA MET A 408 -7.62 -5.15 8.22
C MET A 408 -8.99 -4.46 8.34
N LEU A 409 -9.11 -3.20 7.89
CA LEU A 409 -10.35 -2.45 7.94
C LEU A 409 -11.45 -3.14 7.12
N HIS A 410 -11.12 -3.65 5.94
CA HIS A 410 -12.08 -4.40 5.13
C HIS A 410 -12.59 -5.63 5.89
N VAL A 411 -11.67 -6.41 6.46
CA VAL A 411 -12.00 -7.62 7.20
C VAL A 411 -12.87 -7.30 8.41
N LEU A 412 -12.50 -6.30 9.22
CA LEU A 412 -13.17 -5.95 10.46
C LEU A 412 -14.52 -5.28 10.21
N LEU A 413 -14.60 -4.26 9.34
CA LEU A 413 -15.82 -3.47 9.13
C LEU A 413 -16.88 -4.22 8.32
N LYS A 414 -16.50 -5.14 7.43
CA LYS A 414 -17.42 -5.96 6.62
C LYS A 414 -17.82 -7.27 7.30
N GLN A 415 -17.66 -7.43 8.61
CA GLN A 415 -18.29 -8.54 9.33
C GLN A 415 -19.73 -8.17 9.72
N PRO A 416 -20.72 -9.01 9.41
CA PRO A 416 -22.05 -8.84 9.99
C PRO A 416 -21.97 -9.08 11.50
N VAL A 417 -22.58 -8.18 12.26
CA VAL A 417 -22.75 -8.32 13.71
C VAL A 417 -24.20 -8.68 13.96
N GLY A 418 -24.44 -9.75 14.71
CA GLY A 418 -25.80 -10.13 15.08
C GLY A 418 -26.41 -9.05 15.97
N ILE A 419 -27.59 -8.54 15.62
CA ILE A 419 -28.35 -7.69 16.54
C ILE A 419 -28.88 -8.61 17.63
N VAL A 420 -28.23 -8.60 18.80
CA VAL A 420 -28.83 -9.16 20.01
C VAL A 420 -29.91 -8.17 20.41
N ARG A 421 -31.17 -8.46 20.05
CA ARG A 421 -32.30 -7.76 20.65
C ARG A 421 -32.30 -8.14 22.13
N PRO A 422 -32.28 -7.19 23.07
CA PRO A 422 -32.56 -7.52 24.46
C PRO A 422 -33.95 -8.17 24.51
N VAL A 423 -34.03 -9.35 25.11
CA VAL A 423 -35.29 -10.07 25.38
C VAL A 423 -35.99 -9.39 26.54
#